data_AF-A0A8H6HJ15-F1
#
_entry.id   AF-A0A8H6HJ15-F1
#
_cell.length_a   1.000
_cell.length_b   1.000
_cell.length_c   1.000
_cell.angle_alpha   90.00
_cell.angle_beta   90.00
_cell.angle_gamma   90.00
#
_symmetry.space_group_name_H-M   'P 1'
#
loop_
_entity.id
_entity.type
_entity.pdbx_description
1 polymer ?
#
loop_
_entity_poly.entity_id
_entity_poly.type
_entity_poly.pdbx_seq_one_letter_code
_entity_poly.pdbx_strand_id
1 'polypeptide(L)' 'VTVYTDGSCTKNGSAIAKAGSGIWYGPNNPRNTSIRLPDNLASNNAGELVAILQAIQDNSDAREIRIVSD' A
#
# COMPACT_ATOMS: atom_id res chain seq x y z
N VAL A 1 15.81 0.91 5.37
CA VAL A 1 15.08 1.70 4.33
C VAL A 1 13.84 2.28 4.97
N THR A 2 13.50 3.55 4.70
CA THR A 2 12.22 4.13 5.13
C THR A 2 11.25 4.12 3.96
N VAL A 3 10.05 3.58 4.17
CA VAL A 3 8.99 3.49 3.17
C VAL A 3 7.72 4.07 3.77
N TYR A 4 7.03 4.91 3.00
CA TYR A 4 5.74 5.46 3.37
C TYR A 4 4.66 4.70 2.63
N THR A 5 3.64 4.27 3.36
CA THR A 5 2.52 3.50 2.84
C THR A 5 1.22 4.21 3.14
N ASP A 6 0.23 4.00 2.28
CA ASP A 6 -1.13 4.54 2.43
C ASP A 6 -2.10 3.62 1.68
N GLY A 7 -3.32 3.57 2.15
CA GLY A 7 -4.42 2.76 1.67
C GLY A 7 -5.68 3.58 1.61
N SER A 8 -6.22 3.77 0.41
CA SER A 8 -7.41 4.59 0.22
C SER A 8 -8.55 3.77 -0.36
N CYS A 9 -9.76 3.97 0.14
CA CYS A 9 -10.96 3.35 -0.40
C CYS A 9 -12.10 4.35 -0.62
N THR A 10 -12.58 4.41 -1.86
CA THR A 10 -13.80 5.12 -2.22
C THR A 10 -15.02 4.24 -1.95
N LYS A 11 -16.08 4.82 -1.38
CA LYS A 11 -17.33 4.12 -1.02
C LYS A 11 -17.08 2.89 -0.13
N ASN A 12 -16.16 3.03 0.82
CA ASN A 12 -15.78 1.99 1.77
C ASN A 12 -17.01 1.40 2.48
N GLY A 13 -17.06 0.06 2.61
CA GLY A 13 -18.20 -0.67 3.16
C GLY A 13 -19.37 -0.90 2.18
N SER A 14 -19.27 -0.48 0.92
CA SER A 14 -20.30 -0.74 -0.10
C SER A 14 -19.86 -1.79 -1.12
N ALA A 15 -20.83 -2.44 -1.77
CA ALA A 15 -20.57 -3.42 -2.84
C ALA A 15 -19.88 -2.84 -4.08
N ILE A 16 -19.87 -1.51 -4.23
CA ILE A 16 -19.18 -0.81 -5.32
C ILE A 16 -17.90 -0.10 -4.84
N ALA A 17 -17.37 -0.48 -3.68
CA ALA A 17 -16.13 0.05 -3.15
C ALA A 17 -14.97 -0.19 -4.12
N LYS A 18 -14.12 0.83 -4.29
CA LYS A 18 -12.83 0.69 -5.00
C LYS A 18 -11.73 1.15 -4.06
N ALA A 19 -10.72 0.30 -3.86
CA ALA A 19 -9.59 0.60 -2.99
C ALA A 19 -8.26 0.49 -3.72
N GLY A 20 -7.25 1.20 -3.24
CA GLY A 20 -5.88 1.12 -3.73
C GLY A 20 -4.88 1.28 -2.59
N SER A 21 -3.64 0.91 -2.89
CA SER A 21 -2.48 1.00 -2.02
C SER A 21 -1.43 1.89 -2.67
N GLY A 22 -0.81 2.77 -1.91
CA GLY A 22 0.33 3.60 -2.31
C GLY A 22 1.59 3.20 -1.55
N ILE A 23 2.71 3.09 -2.26
CA ILE A 23 4.03 2.86 -1.69
C ILE A 23 4.96 3.96 -2.20
N TRP A 24 5.63 4.67 -1.28
CA TRP A 24 6.49 5.80 -1.60
C TRP A 24 7.82 5.75 -0.84
N TYR A 25 8.91 5.84 -1.59
CA TYR A 25 10.29 5.81 -1.10
C TYR A 25 10.99 7.17 -1.18
N GLY A 26 10.46 8.12 -1.95
CA GLY A 26 11.09 9.42 -2.19
C GLY A 26 10.81 9.98 -3.59
N PRO A 27 11.15 11.25 -3.85
CA PRO A 27 11.00 11.84 -5.18
C PRO A 27 11.76 11.04 -6.26
N ASN A 28 11.12 10.80 -7.40
CA ASN A 28 11.67 10.09 -8.56
C ASN A 28 12.23 8.69 -8.27
N ASN A 29 11.86 8.07 -7.15
CA ASN A 29 12.28 6.70 -6.87
C ASN A 29 11.50 5.72 -7.78
N PRO A 30 12.17 4.88 -8.57
CA PRO A 30 11.50 3.97 -9.52
C PRO A 30 10.68 2.88 -8.82
N ARG A 31 10.87 2.66 -7.51
CA ARG A 31 10.07 1.72 -6.72
C ARG A 31 8.77 2.31 -6.20
N ASN A 32 8.55 3.62 -6.35
CA ASN A 32 7.26 4.22 -6.03
C ASN A 32 6.18 3.58 -6.89
N THR A 33 5.12 3.09 -6.27
CA THR A 33 4.08 2.36 -7.00
C THR A 33 2.72 2.52 -6.35
N SER A 34 1.68 2.24 -7.14
CA SER A 34 0.30 2.18 -6.68
C SER A 34 -0.33 0.87 -7.13
N ILE A 35 -1.02 0.18 -6.23
CA ILE A 35 -1.67 -1.10 -6.49
C ILE A 35 -3.18 -0.91 -6.39
N ARG A 36 -3.91 -1.36 -7.41
CA ARG A 36 -5.36 -1.44 -7.37
C ARG A 36 -5.77 -2.73 -6.67
N LEU A 37 -6.60 -2.65 -5.63
CA LEU A 37 -7.13 -3.84 -4.98
C LEU A 37 -8.23 -4.49 -5.83
N PRO A 38 -8.31 -5.83 -5.83
CA PRO A 38 -9.47 -6.56 -6.33
C PRO A 38 -10.76 -6.10 -5.67
N ASP A 39 -11.86 -6.12 -6.41
CA ASP A 39 -13.15 -5.60 -5.94
C ASP A 39 -13.68 -6.34 -4.70
N ASN A 40 -13.39 -7.64 -4.56
CA ASN A 40 -13.77 -8.44 -3.39
C ASN A 40 -12.92 -8.15 -2.13
N LEU A 41 -11.87 -7.34 -2.24
CA LEU A 41 -10.98 -6.95 -1.15
C LEU A 41 -11.02 -5.43 -0.89
N ALA A 42 -11.90 -4.70 -1.59
CA ALA A 42 -11.89 -3.24 -1.59
C ALA A 42 -12.40 -2.63 -0.27
N SER A 43 -11.48 -2.39 0.66
CA SER A 43 -11.68 -1.62 1.89
C SER A 43 -10.47 -0.76 2.19
N ASN A 44 -10.61 0.23 3.07
CA ASN A 44 -9.49 1.10 3.46
C ASN A 44 -8.36 0.28 4.11
N ASN A 45 -8.71 -0.51 5.12
CA ASN A 45 -7.76 -1.30 5.89
C ASN A 45 -7.05 -2.37 5.03
N ALA A 46 -7.74 -2.94 4.05
CA ALA A 46 -7.08 -3.86 3.11
C ALA A 46 -6.07 -3.11 2.23
N GLY A 47 -6.37 -1.88 1.82
CA GLY A 47 -5.43 -1.00 1.12
C GLY A 47 -4.14 -0.79 1.91
N GLU A 48 -4.25 -0.45 3.19
CA GLU A 48 -3.09 -0.29 4.09
C GLU A 48 -2.24 -1.56 4.14
N LEU A 49 -2.87 -2.71 4.42
CA LEU A 49 -2.17 -3.97 4.59
C LEU A 49 -1.49 -4.44 3.30
N VAL A 50 -2.11 -4.22 2.14
CA VAL A 50 -1.51 -4.53 0.84
C VAL A 50 -0.30 -3.61 0.57
N ALA A 51 -0.37 -2.33 0.95
CA ALA A 51 0.76 -1.40 0.84
C ALA A 51 1.96 -1.86 1.69
N ILE A 52 1.70 -2.22 2.95
CA ILE A 52 2.70 -2.74 3.88
C ILE A 52 3.31 -4.05 3.37
N LEU A 53 2.46 -4.98 2.90
CA LEU A 53 2.91 -6.26 2.35
C LEU A 53 3.83 -6.06 1.14
N GLN A 54 3.45 -5.18 0.20
CA GLN A 54 4.29 -4.87 -0.95
C GLN A 54 5.62 -4.25 -0.52
N ALA A 55 5.61 -3.32 0.43
CA ALA A 55 6.83 -2.71 0.94
C ALA A 55 7.79 -3.74 1.57
N ILE A 56 7.27 -4.75 2.26
CA ILE A 56 8.06 -5.88 2.78
C ILE A 56 8.64 -6.71 1.62
N GLN A 57 7.81 -7.05 0.63
CA GLN A 57 8.22 -7.87 -0.52
C GLN A 57 9.31 -7.20 -1.36
N ASP A 58 9.18 -5.90 -1.62
CA ASP A 58 10.17 -5.09 -2.36
C ASP A 58 11.53 -5.01 -1.64
N ASN A 59 11.57 -5.34 -0.35
CA ASN A 59 12.76 -5.23 0.49
C ASN A 59 13.03 -6.57 1.22
N SER A 60 12.76 -7.71 0.58
CA SER A 60 12.93 -9.06 1.16
C SER A 60 14.34 -9.35 1.70
N ASP A 61 15.35 -8.73 1.11
CA ASP A 61 16.76 -8.92 1.47
C ASP A 61 17.23 -7.95 2.57
N ALA A 62 16.36 -7.02 2.98
CA ALA A 62 16.69 -6.06 4.02
C ALA A 62 16.54 -6.68 5.41
N ARG A 63 17.59 -6.57 6.22
CA ARG A 63 17.55 -6.97 7.65
C ARG A 63 16.55 -6.15 8.47
N GLU A 64 16.34 -4.89 8.08
CA GLU A 64 15.44 -3.96 8.76
C GLU A 64 14.82 -2.97 7.76
N ILE A 65 13.52 -2.76 7.91
CA ILE A 65 12.76 -1.74 7.19
C ILE A 65 11.93 -0.93 8.18
N ARG A 66 11.82 0.38 7.92
CA ARG A 66 10.95 1.28 8.66
C ARG A 66 9.78 1.63 7.77
N ILE A 67 8.60 1.13 8.12
CA ILE A 67 7.36 1.46 7.44
C ILE A 67 6.65 2.56 8.22
N VAL A 68 6.15 3.56 7.51
CA VAL A 68 5.35 4.66 8.04
C VAL A 68 4.00 4.64 7.32
N SER A 69 2.95 4.25 8.03
CA SER A 69 1.53 4.35 7.61
C SER A 69 0.81 5.33 8.54
N ASP A 70 -0.39 5.75 8.15
CA ASP A 70 -1.33 6.51 8.96
C ASP A 70 -2.11 5.64 9.98
#